data_AF-A0A925REY6-F1
#
_entry.id   AF-A0A925REY6-F1
#
_cell.length_a   1.000
_cell.length_b   1.000
_cell.length_c   1.000
_cell.angle_alpha   90.00
_cell.angle_beta   90.00
_cell.angle_gamma   90.00
#
_symmetry.space_group_name_H-M   'P 1'
#
loop_
_entity.id
_entity.type
_entity.pdbx_description
1 polymer ?
#
loop_
_entity_poly.entity_id
_entity_poly.type
_entity_poly.pdbx_seq_one_letter_code
_entity_poly.pdbx_strand_id
1 'polypeptide(L)'
;MNKGSVYTSVMKLWERFFPIAPELVASQIESQVFGENMPQSTKTAIMVIGGAEDKVHGREILQNFFGRSGSAEARIAIIPSASREPAIIGDRYLTIFGEMGAKGIEILDIRDREQCEDPLMQSYVENCTGVFMTGGDQLRLCGLLADTPLMKTVRQRAQQGDITLAGTSAGAAVMGHYMIAGGGSGESPNRSLVDMTTGLGIIPEVIVDQHFHNRNRMARLMSAIAAYPDCMGIGIDEDTCALFEGDGTLQVIGKGTVTILDSSELCYTNHTKVGATDPLSIGNLRLHILSHSDRYDFHRRLPVFSGCSIA
;
A
#
# COMPACT_ATOMS: atom_id res chain seq x y z
N MET A 1 -2.99 45.12 -34.19
CA MET A 1 -4.46 45.07 -34.03
C MET A 1 -4.76 44.65 -32.60
N ASN A 2 -5.55 45.47 -31.89
CA ASN A 2 -5.56 45.55 -30.43
C ASN A 2 -6.45 44.45 -29.81
N LYS A 3 -5.88 43.57 -28.95
CA LYS A 3 -6.55 42.40 -28.34
C LYS A 3 -7.68 42.75 -27.35
N GLY A 4 -7.87 44.03 -27.01
CA GLY A 4 -8.93 44.48 -26.08
C GLY A 4 -10.32 44.65 -26.70
N SER A 5 -10.48 44.64 -28.03
CA SER A 5 -11.78 44.93 -28.68
C SER A 5 -12.72 43.71 -28.79
N VAL A 6 -12.15 42.50 -28.87
CA VAL A 6 -12.93 41.26 -29.03
C VAL A 6 -13.57 40.83 -27.70
N TYR A 7 -12.88 41.03 -26.58
CA TYR A 7 -13.37 40.67 -25.25
C TYR A 7 -14.65 41.46 -24.86
N THR A 8 -14.68 42.74 -25.18
CA THR A 8 -15.80 43.65 -24.82
C THR A 8 -17.07 43.36 -25.61
N SER A 9 -16.96 42.82 -26.83
CA SER A 9 -18.12 42.50 -27.68
C SER A 9 -18.79 41.17 -27.28
N VAL A 10 -18.02 40.20 -26.78
CA VAL A 10 -18.55 38.90 -26.34
C VAL A 10 -19.25 39.01 -24.98
N MET A 11 -18.71 39.80 -24.04
CA MET A 11 -19.36 40.03 -22.73
C MET A 11 -20.72 40.72 -22.83
N LYS A 12 -20.87 41.71 -23.73
CA LYS A 12 -22.15 42.42 -23.93
C LYS A 12 -23.28 41.54 -24.50
N LEU A 13 -22.94 40.46 -25.19
CA LEU A 13 -23.92 39.49 -25.70
C LEU A 13 -24.33 38.47 -24.62
N TRP A 14 -23.46 38.20 -23.64
CA TRP A 14 -23.70 37.21 -22.60
C TRP A 14 -24.57 37.73 -21.45
N GLU A 15 -24.36 38.99 -21.04
CA GLU A 15 -25.19 39.68 -20.02
C GLU A 15 -26.66 39.82 -20.40
N ARG A 16 -27.00 39.66 -21.69
CA ARG A 16 -28.37 39.79 -22.19
C ARG A 16 -29.21 38.52 -22.05
N PHE A 17 -28.60 37.37 -21.75
CA PHE A 17 -29.28 36.06 -21.74
C PHE A 17 -29.16 35.25 -20.43
N PHE A 18 -28.28 35.64 -19.49
CA PHE A 18 -28.13 34.93 -18.21
C PHE A 18 -27.88 35.92 -17.05
N PRO A 19 -28.84 36.13 -16.13
CA PRO A 19 -28.61 36.96 -14.95
C PRO A 19 -28.09 36.07 -13.81
N ILE A 20 -26.80 35.74 -13.84
CA ILE A 20 -26.10 35.13 -12.69
C ILE A 20 -24.77 35.86 -12.52
N ALA A 21 -24.46 36.23 -11.28
CA ALA A 21 -23.39 37.15 -10.90
C ALA A 21 -22.00 36.79 -11.49
N PRO A 22 -21.20 37.78 -11.95
CA PRO A 22 -19.88 37.56 -12.56
C PRO A 22 -18.82 36.92 -11.65
N GLU A 23 -19.09 36.80 -10.34
CA GLU A 23 -18.13 36.27 -9.36
C GLU A 23 -18.02 34.73 -9.38
N LEU A 24 -19.03 34.01 -9.92
CA LEU A 24 -19.02 32.54 -9.95
C LEU A 24 -18.23 31.95 -11.12
N VAL A 25 -18.10 32.65 -12.24
CA VAL A 25 -17.39 32.14 -13.43
C VAL A 25 -15.88 32.36 -13.34
N ALA A 26 -15.42 33.42 -12.67
CA ALA A 26 -13.99 33.64 -12.44
C ALA A 26 -13.37 32.56 -11.52
N SER A 27 -14.14 32.09 -10.52
CA SER A 27 -13.70 31.03 -9.60
C SER A 27 -13.55 29.65 -10.26
N GLN A 28 -14.24 29.39 -11.37
CA GLN A 28 -14.20 28.11 -12.09
C GLN A 28 -13.12 28.05 -13.18
N ILE A 29 -12.51 29.19 -13.55
CA ILE A 29 -11.44 29.25 -14.55
C ILE A 29 -10.06 29.30 -13.89
N GLU A 30 -9.94 29.82 -12.66
CA GLU A 30 -8.69 29.76 -11.88
C GLU A 30 -8.38 28.35 -11.34
N SER A 31 -9.39 27.48 -11.19
CA SER A 31 -9.21 26.11 -10.71
C SER A 31 -8.67 25.12 -11.75
N GLN A 32 -8.39 25.56 -12.99
CA GLN A 32 -7.89 24.68 -14.08
C GLN A 32 -6.44 24.96 -14.51
N VAL A 33 -5.71 25.86 -13.85
CA VAL A 33 -4.31 26.20 -14.23
C VAL A 33 -3.28 25.98 -13.11
N PHE A 34 -3.69 25.61 -11.90
CA PHE A 34 -2.76 25.21 -10.84
C PHE A 34 -2.83 23.71 -10.66
N GLY A 35 -1.87 23.00 -11.26
CA GLY A 35 -1.46 21.70 -10.74
C GLY A 35 -1.09 21.89 -9.28
N GLU A 36 -1.94 21.38 -8.40
CA GLU A 36 -1.72 21.44 -6.96
C GLU A 36 -0.40 20.71 -6.68
N ASN A 37 0.64 21.50 -6.39
CA ASN A 37 1.72 21.06 -5.52
C ASN A 37 1.05 20.76 -4.18
N MET A 38 0.50 19.55 -4.04
CA MET A 38 0.13 19.03 -2.74
C MET A 38 1.36 19.20 -1.84
N PRO A 39 1.24 19.83 -0.66
CA PRO A 39 2.33 19.80 0.31
C PRO A 39 2.64 18.33 0.55
N GLN A 40 3.79 17.89 0.03
CA GLN A 40 4.23 16.50 0.11
C GLN A 40 4.31 16.19 1.59
N SER A 41 3.42 15.32 2.07
CA SER A 41 3.41 14.91 3.47
C SER A 41 4.81 14.40 3.82
N THR A 42 5.50 15.12 4.70
CA THR A 42 6.82 14.73 5.23
C THR A 42 6.71 13.62 6.26
N LYS A 43 5.49 13.10 6.51
CA LYS A 43 5.26 11.95 7.38
C LYS A 43 5.69 10.67 6.69
N THR A 44 6.59 9.94 7.33
CA THR A 44 6.92 8.56 6.99
C THR A 44 5.68 7.67 7.09
N ALA A 45 5.69 6.54 6.37
CA ALA A 45 4.57 5.61 6.35
C ALA A 45 5.03 4.17 6.08
N ILE A 46 4.15 3.22 6.39
CA ILE A 46 4.27 1.84 5.90
C ILE A 46 3.28 1.67 4.74
N MET A 47 3.78 1.34 3.56
CA MET A 47 3.01 1.24 2.32
C MET A 47 2.90 -0.22 1.86
N VAL A 48 1.69 -0.75 1.90
CA VAL A 48 1.40 -2.14 1.54
C VAL A 48 0.73 -2.16 0.17
N ILE A 49 1.45 -2.61 -0.85
CA ILE A 49 1.07 -2.45 -2.27
C ILE A 49 0.62 -3.79 -2.84
N GLY A 50 -0.57 -3.84 -3.43
CA GLY A 50 -1.21 -5.08 -3.89
C GLY A 50 -0.55 -5.73 -5.11
N GLY A 51 0.55 -5.19 -5.63
CA GLY A 51 1.26 -5.73 -6.79
C GLY A 51 0.90 -5.03 -8.10
N ALA A 52 1.72 -5.28 -9.13
CA ALA A 52 1.52 -4.76 -10.48
C ALA A 52 1.27 -3.24 -10.56
N GLU A 53 1.83 -2.46 -9.63
CA GLU A 53 1.65 -1.02 -9.58
C GLU A 53 2.24 -0.30 -10.79
N ASP A 54 1.71 0.87 -11.13
CA ASP A 54 2.09 1.61 -12.32
C ASP A 54 3.57 2.04 -12.26
N LYS A 55 4.34 1.58 -13.24
CA LYS A 55 5.77 1.85 -13.41
C LYS A 55 6.06 2.76 -14.59
N VAL A 56 5.04 3.13 -15.37
CA VAL A 56 5.22 3.77 -16.68
C VAL A 56 4.56 5.15 -16.73
N HIS A 57 3.34 5.29 -16.21
CA HIS A 57 2.55 6.51 -16.37
C HIS A 57 2.73 7.45 -15.18
N GLY A 58 1.66 7.71 -14.42
CA GLY A 58 1.68 8.62 -13.27
C GLY A 58 2.47 8.08 -12.09
N ARG A 59 2.69 6.75 -11.99
CA ARG A 59 3.47 6.12 -10.91
C ARG A 59 3.05 6.59 -9.51
N GLU A 60 1.76 6.86 -9.30
CA GLU A 60 1.25 7.57 -8.12
C GLU A 60 1.72 6.96 -6.79
N ILE A 61 1.61 5.63 -6.67
CA ILE A 61 2.03 4.89 -5.47
C ILE A 61 3.54 5.04 -5.25
N LEU A 62 4.36 4.91 -6.31
CA LEU A 62 5.81 5.02 -6.23
C LEU A 62 6.25 6.47 -5.95
N GLN A 63 5.53 7.47 -6.47
CA GLN A 63 5.74 8.88 -6.14
C GLN A 63 5.39 9.17 -4.68
N ASN A 64 4.35 8.55 -4.12
CA ASN A 64 4.03 8.68 -2.70
C ASN A 64 5.15 8.09 -1.83
N PHE A 65 5.66 6.91 -2.18
CA PHE A 65 6.81 6.32 -1.48
C PHE A 65 8.04 7.23 -1.56
N PHE A 66 8.38 7.73 -2.75
CA PHE A 66 9.49 8.64 -2.95
C PHE A 66 9.35 9.92 -2.12
N GLY A 67 8.17 10.55 -2.16
CA GLY A 67 7.87 11.77 -1.40
C GLY A 67 8.05 11.58 0.11
N ARG A 68 7.47 10.51 0.64
CA ARG A 68 7.55 10.17 2.08
C ARG A 68 8.92 9.65 2.50
N SER A 69 9.75 9.24 1.55
CA SER A 69 11.17 8.91 1.77
C SER A 69 12.07 10.14 1.77
N GLY A 70 11.53 11.37 1.64
CA GLY A 70 12.31 12.61 1.67
C GLY A 70 12.58 13.25 0.31
N SER A 71 11.88 12.80 -0.75
CA SER A 71 11.96 13.37 -2.10
C SER A 71 13.41 13.48 -2.60
N ALA A 72 13.88 14.69 -2.96
CA ALA A 72 15.25 14.89 -3.46
C ALA A 72 16.34 14.50 -2.45
N GLU A 73 16.04 14.44 -1.15
CA GLU A 73 16.98 13.99 -0.11
C GLU A 73 16.86 12.49 0.18
N ALA A 74 15.98 11.78 -0.52
CA ALA A 74 15.71 10.36 -0.27
C ALA A 74 16.95 9.50 -0.50
N ARG A 75 17.25 8.66 0.49
CA ARG A 75 18.22 7.57 0.42
C ARG A 75 17.44 6.26 0.52
N ILE A 76 17.31 5.56 -0.60
CA ILE A 76 16.41 4.41 -0.73
C ILE A 76 17.22 3.12 -0.77
N ALA A 77 16.83 2.13 0.04
CA ALA A 77 17.30 0.76 -0.09
C ALA A 77 16.27 -0.06 -0.85
N ILE A 78 16.68 -0.76 -1.90
CA ILE A 78 15.82 -1.69 -2.66
C ILE A 78 16.20 -3.11 -2.26
N ILE A 79 15.24 -3.91 -1.80
CA ILE A 79 15.45 -5.31 -1.44
C ILE A 79 14.73 -6.21 -2.46
N PRO A 80 15.43 -6.74 -3.47
CA PRO A 80 14.84 -7.55 -4.53
C PRO A 80 14.78 -9.06 -4.21
N SER A 81 15.05 -9.46 -2.97
CA SER A 81 15.29 -10.85 -2.54
C SER A 81 14.13 -11.81 -2.77
N ALA A 82 12.90 -11.31 -2.89
CA ALA A 82 11.74 -12.13 -3.25
C ALA A 82 11.84 -12.70 -4.67
N SER A 83 12.49 -11.98 -5.58
CA SER A 83 12.58 -12.36 -7.00
C SER A 83 13.62 -13.47 -7.23
N ARG A 84 13.40 -14.25 -8.30
CA ARG A 84 14.41 -15.15 -8.88
C ARG A 84 15.35 -14.43 -9.84
N GLU A 85 14.98 -13.23 -10.26
CA GLU A 85 15.76 -12.33 -11.11
C GLU A 85 15.99 -11.00 -10.38
N PRO A 86 16.75 -11.00 -9.25
CA PRO A 86 16.88 -9.83 -8.39
C PRO A 86 17.54 -8.63 -9.11
N ALA A 87 18.49 -8.88 -10.02
CA ALA A 87 19.14 -7.83 -10.80
C ALA A 87 18.14 -7.06 -11.68
N ILE A 88 17.29 -7.77 -12.43
CA ILE A 88 16.33 -7.15 -13.37
C ILE A 88 15.29 -6.32 -12.60
N ILE A 89 14.72 -6.87 -11.54
CA ILE A 89 13.70 -6.16 -10.76
C ILE A 89 14.32 -5.01 -9.94
N GLY A 90 15.54 -5.20 -9.42
CA GLY A 90 16.29 -4.19 -8.69
C GLY A 90 16.63 -2.98 -9.58
N ASP A 91 17.23 -3.23 -10.74
CA ASP A 91 17.60 -2.20 -11.72
C ASP A 91 16.38 -1.40 -12.20
N ARG A 92 15.23 -2.05 -12.33
CA ARG A 92 13.97 -1.38 -12.68
C ARG A 92 13.57 -0.34 -11.65
N TYR A 93 13.55 -0.69 -10.36
CA TYR A 93 13.20 0.28 -9.31
C TYR A 93 14.31 1.32 -9.10
N LEU A 94 15.58 0.94 -9.27
CA LEU A 94 16.71 1.87 -9.26
C LEU A 94 16.54 2.95 -10.34
N THR A 95 16.16 2.55 -11.56
CA THR A 95 15.89 3.49 -12.65
C THR A 95 14.72 4.41 -12.30
N ILE A 96 13.60 3.84 -11.81
CA ILE A 96 12.40 4.63 -11.48
C ILE A 96 12.70 5.68 -10.41
N PHE A 97 13.31 5.31 -9.29
CA PHE A 97 13.61 6.26 -8.22
C PHE A 97 14.76 7.21 -8.57
N GLY A 98 15.67 6.79 -9.45
CA GLY A 98 16.73 7.64 -10.01
C GLY A 98 16.15 8.74 -10.90
N GLU A 99 15.20 8.39 -11.77
CA GLU A 99 14.45 9.35 -12.59
C GLU A 99 13.62 10.33 -11.76
N MET A 100 13.13 9.91 -10.59
CA MET A 100 12.44 10.77 -9.63
C MET A 100 13.38 11.72 -8.88
N GLY A 101 14.70 11.47 -8.91
CA GLY A 101 15.72 12.36 -8.33
C GLY A 101 16.12 12.02 -6.89
N ALA A 102 16.06 10.75 -6.48
CA ALA A 102 16.56 10.33 -5.17
C ALA A 102 18.06 10.61 -5.02
N LYS A 103 18.48 11.08 -3.83
CA LYS A 103 19.87 11.41 -3.49
C LYS A 103 20.80 10.20 -3.54
N GLY A 104 20.30 9.04 -3.13
CA GLY A 104 21.06 7.79 -3.12
C GLY A 104 20.13 6.59 -3.20
N ILE A 105 20.53 5.58 -3.95
CA ILE A 105 19.79 4.33 -4.09
C ILE A 105 20.79 3.19 -4.02
N GLU A 106 20.54 2.21 -3.16
CA GLU A 106 21.35 0.99 -3.04
C GLU A 106 20.46 -0.23 -3.23
N ILE A 107 20.90 -1.16 -4.06
CA ILE A 107 20.24 -2.47 -4.21
C ILE A 107 20.89 -3.43 -3.20
N LEU A 108 20.13 -3.79 -2.17
CA LEU A 108 20.54 -4.80 -1.19
C LEU A 108 20.20 -6.19 -1.74
N ASP A 109 21.00 -6.69 -2.70
CA ASP A 109 20.85 -7.99 -3.34
C ASP A 109 21.24 -9.15 -2.40
N ILE A 110 20.41 -9.35 -1.37
CA ILE A 110 20.52 -10.42 -0.39
C ILE A 110 19.99 -11.70 -1.03
N ARG A 111 20.89 -12.64 -1.29
CA ARG A 111 20.62 -13.97 -1.87
C ARG A 111 20.83 -15.10 -0.86
N ASP A 112 21.63 -14.82 0.18
CA ASP A 112 21.94 -15.68 1.32
C ASP A 112 21.77 -14.90 2.64
N ARG A 113 21.44 -15.59 3.73
CA ARG A 113 21.08 -14.94 5.01
C ARG A 113 22.27 -14.20 5.64
N GLU A 114 23.47 -14.71 5.45
CA GLU A 114 24.73 -14.18 5.99
C GLU A 114 25.02 -12.77 5.46
N GLN A 115 24.53 -12.42 4.26
CA GLN A 115 24.66 -11.07 3.71
C GLN A 115 23.89 -10.03 4.53
N CYS A 116 22.90 -10.44 5.34
CA CYS A 116 22.24 -9.54 6.28
C CYS A 116 23.14 -9.13 7.45
N GLU A 117 24.35 -9.68 7.58
CA GLU A 117 25.35 -9.24 8.56
C GLU A 117 26.43 -8.34 7.93
N ASP A 118 26.35 -8.08 6.62
CA ASP A 118 27.32 -7.24 5.92
C ASP A 118 27.33 -5.80 6.49
N PRO A 119 28.48 -5.29 6.95
CA PRO A 119 28.56 -3.97 7.58
C PRO A 119 28.16 -2.81 6.68
N LEU A 120 28.34 -2.93 5.36
CA LEU A 120 27.96 -1.86 4.42
C LEU A 120 26.45 -1.82 4.23
N MET A 121 25.80 -2.98 4.09
CA MET A 121 24.34 -3.06 4.03
C MET A 121 23.70 -2.58 5.34
N GLN A 122 24.26 -2.97 6.48
CA GLN A 122 23.82 -2.49 7.80
C GLN A 122 23.91 -0.96 7.89
N SER A 123 25.08 -0.41 7.57
CA SER A 123 25.28 1.04 7.59
C SER A 123 24.35 1.76 6.62
N TYR A 124 24.06 1.19 5.45
CA TYR A 124 23.11 1.78 4.52
C TYR A 124 21.69 1.81 5.09
N VAL A 125 21.23 0.69 5.67
CA VAL A 125 19.92 0.58 6.34
C VAL A 125 19.82 1.49 7.57
N GLU A 126 20.91 1.76 8.28
CA GLU A 126 20.97 2.71 9.39
C GLU A 126 20.89 4.18 8.96
N ASN A 127 21.19 4.49 7.70
CA ASN A 127 21.25 5.86 7.20
C ASN A 127 20.24 6.17 6.07
N CYS A 128 19.53 5.16 5.58
CA CYS A 128 18.48 5.34 4.58
C CYS A 128 17.26 6.03 5.18
N THR A 129 16.43 6.61 4.31
CA THR A 129 15.15 7.25 4.63
C THR A 129 13.97 6.46 4.08
N GLY A 130 14.22 5.51 3.18
CA GLY A 130 13.20 4.63 2.62
C GLY A 130 13.73 3.23 2.33
N VAL A 131 12.88 2.21 2.51
CA VAL A 131 13.15 0.83 2.10
C VAL A 131 12.01 0.33 1.22
N PHE A 132 12.34 -0.27 0.07
CA PHE A 132 11.37 -0.82 -0.87
C PHE A 132 11.62 -2.31 -1.10
N MET A 133 10.68 -3.16 -0.69
CA MET A 133 10.70 -4.62 -0.91
C MET A 133 9.93 -4.98 -2.18
N THR A 134 10.61 -5.64 -3.13
CA THR A 134 9.99 -5.97 -4.42
C THR A 134 9.08 -7.20 -4.35
N GLY A 135 8.33 -7.43 -5.43
CA GLY A 135 7.57 -8.67 -5.63
C GLY A 135 8.46 -9.88 -5.97
N GLY A 136 7.83 -11.05 -5.99
CA GLY A 136 8.48 -12.34 -6.20
C GLY A 136 7.77 -13.43 -5.37
N ASP A 137 8.54 -14.20 -4.62
CA ASP A 137 8.05 -15.21 -3.70
C ASP A 137 8.26 -14.78 -2.23
N GLN A 138 7.18 -14.71 -1.46
CA GLN A 138 7.21 -14.24 -0.07
C GLN A 138 7.84 -15.25 0.91
N LEU A 139 7.81 -16.55 0.61
CA LEU A 139 8.52 -17.56 1.40
C LEU A 139 10.03 -17.40 1.27
N ARG A 140 10.52 -17.12 0.06
CA ARG A 140 11.91 -16.79 -0.21
C ARG A 140 12.32 -15.50 0.50
N LEU A 141 11.50 -14.46 0.42
CA LEU A 141 11.78 -13.19 1.09
C LEU A 141 11.92 -13.36 2.60
N CYS A 142 10.94 -14.01 3.25
CA CYS A 142 11.03 -14.33 4.68
C CYS A 142 12.22 -15.25 4.99
N GLY A 143 12.46 -16.28 4.19
CA GLY A 143 13.59 -17.20 4.39
C GLY A 143 14.95 -16.50 4.40
N LEU A 144 15.09 -15.39 3.68
CA LEU A 144 16.33 -14.61 3.62
C LEU A 144 16.41 -13.52 4.71
N LEU A 145 15.29 -12.91 5.08
CA LEU A 145 15.29 -11.71 5.93
C LEU A 145 14.77 -11.92 7.35
N ALA A 146 13.89 -12.91 7.58
CA ALA A 146 13.30 -13.10 8.90
C ALA A 146 14.39 -13.36 9.95
N ASP A 147 14.27 -12.71 11.10
CA ASP A 147 15.19 -12.82 12.24
C ASP A 147 16.66 -12.48 11.94
N THR A 148 16.95 -11.72 10.87
CA THR A 148 18.30 -11.19 10.63
C THR A 148 18.49 -9.82 11.28
N PRO A 149 19.74 -9.43 11.60
CA PRO A 149 20.01 -8.11 12.16
C PRO A 149 19.55 -6.97 11.25
N LEU A 150 19.73 -7.11 9.93
CA LEU A 150 19.32 -6.11 8.94
C LEU A 150 17.82 -5.87 8.99
N MET A 151 17.03 -6.95 8.95
CA MET A 151 15.57 -6.84 8.96
C MET A 151 15.03 -6.38 10.32
N LYS A 152 15.72 -6.72 11.41
CA LYS A 152 15.41 -6.17 12.74
C LYS A 152 15.54 -4.64 12.74
N THR A 153 16.62 -4.09 12.17
CA THR A 153 16.84 -2.65 12.04
C THR A 153 15.77 -2.00 11.16
N VAL A 154 15.49 -2.55 9.96
CA VAL A 154 14.44 -2.02 9.07
C VAL A 154 13.09 -1.98 9.78
N ARG A 155 12.68 -3.08 10.43
CA ARG A 155 11.41 -3.17 11.15
C ARG A 155 11.32 -2.14 12.27
N GLN A 156 12.36 -2.04 13.11
CA GLN A 156 12.39 -1.10 14.23
C GLN A 156 12.24 0.34 13.74
N ARG A 157 13.04 0.74 12.73
CA ARG A 157 13.01 2.10 12.18
C ARG A 157 11.66 2.43 11.52
N ALA A 158 11.06 1.48 10.81
CA ALA A 158 9.74 1.66 10.21
C ALA A 158 8.66 1.85 11.29
N GLN A 159 8.67 1.02 12.34
CA GLN A 159 7.72 1.10 13.45
C GLN A 159 7.89 2.36 14.31
N GLN A 160 9.11 2.89 14.40
CA GLN A 160 9.41 4.16 15.08
C GLN A 160 9.06 5.39 14.23
N GLY A 161 8.76 5.21 12.94
CA GLY A 161 8.49 6.30 12.01
C GLY A 161 9.76 7.02 11.50
N ASP A 162 10.95 6.42 11.66
CA ASP A 162 12.22 6.99 11.21
C ASP A 162 12.43 6.88 9.69
N ILE A 163 11.78 5.88 9.06
CA ILE A 163 11.87 5.63 7.61
C ILE A 163 10.50 5.30 7.03
N THR A 164 10.34 5.52 5.74
CA THR A 164 9.22 4.97 4.98
C THR A 164 9.57 3.54 4.54
N LEU A 165 8.64 2.59 4.72
CA LEU A 165 8.80 1.21 4.26
C LEU A 165 7.69 0.87 3.27
N ALA A 166 8.05 0.36 2.10
CA ALA A 166 7.09 -0.11 1.12
C ALA A 166 7.36 -1.57 0.73
N GLY A 167 6.31 -2.31 0.43
CA GLY A 167 6.41 -3.64 -0.14
C GLY A 167 5.31 -3.91 -1.15
N THR A 168 5.67 -4.44 -2.33
CA THR A 168 4.71 -4.77 -3.40
C THR A 168 4.62 -6.27 -3.63
N SER A 169 3.39 -6.78 -3.82
CA SER A 169 3.12 -8.21 -4.01
C SER A 169 3.70 -9.07 -2.88
N ALA A 170 4.73 -9.89 -3.11
CA ALA A 170 5.41 -10.64 -2.04
C ALA A 170 5.88 -9.73 -0.88
N GLY A 171 6.39 -8.53 -1.19
CA GLY A 171 6.76 -7.54 -0.18
C GLY A 171 5.58 -7.02 0.65
N ALA A 172 4.35 -7.06 0.12
CA ALA A 172 3.15 -6.73 0.87
C ALA A 172 2.70 -7.89 1.78
N ALA A 173 2.77 -9.12 1.28
CA ALA A 173 2.34 -10.31 2.02
C ALA A 173 3.11 -10.51 3.33
N VAL A 174 4.39 -10.14 3.36
CA VAL A 174 5.27 -10.30 4.53
C VAL A 174 5.02 -9.28 5.66
N MET A 175 4.14 -8.29 5.48
CA MET A 175 3.97 -7.20 6.45
C MET A 175 3.38 -7.67 7.78
N GLY A 176 2.49 -8.66 7.75
CA GLY A 176 1.88 -9.26 8.95
C GLY A 176 2.83 -10.13 9.76
N HIS A 177 2.44 -10.46 11.00
CA HIS A 177 3.08 -11.57 11.73
C HIS A 177 2.63 -12.91 11.14
N TYR A 178 1.34 -13.07 10.89
CA TYR A 178 0.80 -14.18 10.11
C TYR A 178 0.72 -13.79 8.64
N MET A 179 1.21 -14.66 7.77
CA MET A 179 1.34 -14.41 6.34
C MET A 179 0.65 -15.50 5.52
N ILE A 180 -0.09 -15.07 4.49
CA ILE A 180 -0.58 -15.95 3.43
C ILE A 180 0.59 -16.27 2.47
N ALA A 181 1.11 -17.50 2.54
CA ALA A 181 2.17 -18.00 1.67
C ALA A 181 1.65 -18.48 0.30
N GLY A 182 0.38 -18.87 0.24
CA GLY A 182 -0.19 -19.56 -0.90
C GLY A 182 -1.69 -19.77 -0.75
N GLY A 183 -2.26 -20.62 -1.59
CA GLY A 183 -3.67 -20.96 -1.55
C GLY A 183 -4.44 -20.63 -2.84
N GLY A 184 -5.60 -21.26 -2.96
CA GLY A 184 -6.47 -21.24 -4.13
C GLY A 184 -7.54 -20.14 -4.13
N SER A 185 -8.44 -20.24 -5.10
CA SER A 185 -9.61 -19.36 -5.29
C SER A 185 -10.76 -20.16 -5.91
N GLY A 186 -11.97 -19.63 -5.91
CA GLY A 186 -13.12 -20.28 -6.57
C GLY A 186 -13.78 -21.39 -5.75
N GLU A 187 -13.41 -21.52 -4.48
CA GLU A 187 -14.01 -22.43 -3.51
C GLU A 187 -14.63 -21.65 -2.35
N SER A 188 -15.56 -22.28 -1.63
CA SER A 188 -16.00 -21.76 -0.33
C SER A 188 -14.83 -21.71 0.66
N PRO A 189 -14.79 -20.74 1.59
CA PRO A 189 -13.75 -20.68 2.61
C PRO A 189 -13.57 -22.02 3.34
N ASN A 190 -12.35 -22.54 3.37
CA ASN A 190 -11.97 -23.77 4.03
C ASN A 190 -10.48 -23.69 4.43
N ARG A 191 -10.04 -24.51 5.39
CA ARG A 191 -8.68 -24.39 5.95
C ARG A 191 -7.59 -24.78 4.94
N SER A 192 -7.87 -25.73 4.05
CA SER A 192 -6.93 -26.12 2.97
C SER A 192 -6.84 -25.10 1.83
N LEU A 193 -7.73 -24.12 1.77
CA LEU A 193 -7.74 -23.11 0.71
C LEU A 193 -6.59 -22.10 0.85
N VAL A 194 -5.99 -21.99 2.04
CA VAL A 194 -4.97 -20.99 2.35
C VAL A 194 -3.76 -21.63 3.04
N ASP A 195 -2.58 -21.31 2.55
CA ASP A 195 -1.32 -21.71 3.19
C ASP A 195 -0.85 -20.56 4.09
N MET A 196 -0.77 -20.83 5.39
CA MET A 196 -0.36 -19.84 6.39
C MET A 196 1.05 -20.12 6.91
N THR A 197 1.81 -19.05 7.15
CA THR A 197 3.14 -19.11 7.77
C THR A 197 3.43 -17.80 8.51
N THR A 198 4.66 -17.61 8.97
CA THR A 198 5.12 -16.39 9.65
C THR A 198 5.69 -15.37 8.64
N GLY A 199 5.25 -14.12 8.73
CA GLY A 199 5.78 -12.98 8.00
C GLY A 199 6.90 -12.26 8.77
N LEU A 200 7.20 -11.01 8.39
CA LEU A 200 8.24 -10.19 9.02
C LEU A 200 7.72 -9.41 10.25
N GLY A 201 6.40 -9.35 10.45
CA GLY A 201 5.78 -8.71 11.61
C GLY A 201 6.05 -7.20 11.66
N ILE A 202 5.94 -6.52 10.52
CA ILE A 202 6.02 -5.06 10.44
C ILE A 202 4.77 -4.44 11.08
N ILE A 203 3.60 -4.97 10.74
CA ILE A 203 2.30 -4.65 11.32
C ILE A 203 1.70 -5.97 11.83
N PRO A 204 2.05 -6.41 13.05
CA PRO A 204 1.70 -7.75 13.54
C PRO A 204 0.20 -8.07 13.53
N GLU A 205 -0.64 -7.06 13.65
CA GLU A 205 -2.10 -7.15 13.80
C GLU A 205 -2.86 -7.41 12.50
N VAL A 206 -2.17 -7.44 11.34
CA VAL A 206 -2.83 -7.61 10.04
C VAL A 206 -2.40 -8.90 9.34
N ILE A 207 -3.31 -9.43 8.52
CA ILE A 207 -3.04 -10.46 7.52
C ILE A 207 -3.32 -9.85 6.15
N VAL A 208 -2.28 -9.77 5.32
CA VAL A 208 -2.34 -9.13 4.01
C VAL A 208 -2.54 -10.18 2.92
N ASP A 209 -3.43 -9.87 1.99
CA ASP A 209 -3.49 -10.51 0.69
C ASP A 209 -3.42 -9.46 -0.43
N GLN A 210 -2.81 -9.83 -1.54
CA GLN A 210 -2.37 -8.96 -2.63
C GLN A 210 -2.82 -9.53 -3.98
N HIS A 211 -2.89 -8.74 -5.05
CA HIS A 211 -3.60 -9.07 -6.29
C HIS A 211 -5.04 -9.55 -6.00
N PHE A 212 -5.71 -8.88 -5.06
CA PHE A 212 -6.80 -9.48 -4.28
C PHE A 212 -8.04 -9.83 -5.10
N HIS A 213 -8.78 -8.85 -5.62
CA HIS A 213 -9.91 -9.12 -6.52
C HIS A 213 -9.44 -9.64 -7.87
N ASN A 214 -8.28 -9.19 -8.35
CA ASN A 214 -7.68 -9.64 -9.61
C ASN A 214 -7.53 -11.16 -9.69
N ARG A 215 -7.39 -11.84 -8.54
CA ARG A 215 -7.23 -13.30 -8.44
C ARG A 215 -8.30 -13.96 -7.56
N ASN A 216 -9.43 -13.29 -7.30
CA ASN A 216 -10.57 -13.82 -6.54
C ASN A 216 -10.20 -14.36 -5.14
N ARG A 217 -9.39 -13.62 -4.38
CA ARG A 217 -8.76 -14.09 -3.14
C ARG A 217 -9.55 -13.86 -1.85
N MET A 218 -10.80 -13.40 -1.94
CA MET A 218 -11.67 -13.17 -0.78
C MET A 218 -11.84 -14.43 0.09
N ALA A 219 -12.10 -15.59 -0.53
CA ALA A 219 -12.38 -16.82 0.21
C ALA A 219 -11.18 -17.31 1.03
N ARG A 220 -9.97 -17.21 0.49
CA ARG A 220 -8.75 -17.60 1.21
C ARG A 220 -8.39 -16.61 2.31
N LEU A 221 -8.63 -15.31 2.12
CA LEU A 221 -8.46 -14.32 3.20
C LEU A 221 -9.46 -14.55 4.34
N MET A 222 -10.72 -14.83 4.03
CA MET A 222 -11.70 -15.25 5.06
C MET A 222 -11.27 -16.52 5.79
N SER A 223 -10.67 -17.48 5.07
CA SER A 223 -10.13 -18.71 5.67
C SER A 223 -8.97 -18.40 6.63
N ALA A 224 -8.10 -17.46 6.28
CA ALA A 224 -7.02 -16.99 7.17
C ALA A 224 -7.58 -16.29 8.42
N ILE A 225 -8.57 -15.42 8.27
CA ILE A 225 -9.21 -14.72 9.40
C ILE A 225 -9.97 -15.67 10.31
N ALA A 226 -10.58 -16.72 9.78
CA ALA A 226 -11.18 -17.76 10.60
C ALA A 226 -10.16 -18.52 11.47
N ALA A 227 -8.90 -18.64 11.01
CA ALA A 227 -7.80 -19.23 11.76
C ALA A 227 -7.19 -18.26 12.78
N TYR A 228 -7.15 -16.98 12.46
CA TYR A 228 -6.53 -15.91 13.26
C TYR A 228 -7.50 -14.74 13.48
N PRO A 229 -8.55 -14.93 14.30
CA PRO A 229 -9.60 -13.92 14.48
C PRO A 229 -9.13 -12.66 15.23
N ASP A 230 -7.94 -12.68 15.84
CA ASP A 230 -7.36 -11.50 16.49
C ASP A 230 -6.74 -10.52 15.47
N CYS A 231 -6.57 -10.95 14.22
CA CYS A 231 -5.98 -10.13 13.16
C CYS A 231 -7.04 -9.51 12.26
N MET A 232 -6.71 -8.35 11.68
CA MET A 232 -7.50 -7.72 10.63
C MET A 232 -7.06 -8.20 9.25
N GLY A 233 -8.01 -8.60 8.40
CA GLY A 233 -7.73 -9.02 7.04
C GLY A 233 -7.69 -7.82 6.09
N ILE A 234 -6.65 -7.72 5.27
CA ILE A 234 -6.47 -6.61 4.34
C ILE A 234 -6.19 -7.18 2.94
N GLY A 235 -7.21 -7.16 2.10
CA GLY A 235 -7.12 -7.54 0.69
C GLY A 235 -6.86 -6.32 -0.19
N ILE A 236 -5.74 -6.31 -0.92
CA ILE A 236 -5.29 -5.16 -1.71
C ILE A 236 -5.22 -5.53 -3.19
N ASP A 237 -5.91 -4.78 -4.03
CA ASP A 237 -5.94 -4.98 -5.47
C ASP A 237 -4.62 -4.56 -6.15
N GLU A 238 -4.43 -4.99 -7.40
CA GLU A 238 -3.33 -4.49 -8.22
C GLU A 238 -3.38 -2.96 -8.37
N ASP A 239 -2.20 -2.35 -8.50
CA ASP A 239 -2.03 -0.89 -8.60
C ASP A 239 -2.81 -0.11 -7.51
N THR A 240 -2.84 -0.69 -6.31
CA THR A 240 -3.51 -0.15 -5.12
C THR A 240 -2.61 -0.32 -3.90
N CYS A 241 -2.68 0.62 -2.96
CA CYS A 241 -1.86 0.66 -1.77
C CYS A 241 -2.72 0.97 -0.54
N ALA A 242 -2.56 0.17 0.52
CA ALA A 242 -2.95 0.55 1.87
C ALA A 242 -1.75 1.25 2.53
N LEU A 243 -1.87 2.56 2.74
CA LEU A 243 -0.83 3.39 3.36
C LEU A 243 -1.16 3.58 4.83
N PHE A 244 -0.29 3.11 5.72
CA PHE A 244 -0.42 3.25 7.17
C PHE A 244 0.41 4.43 7.66
N GLU A 245 -0.25 5.40 8.28
CA GLU A 245 0.38 6.53 8.97
C GLU A 245 0.61 6.22 10.45
N GLY A 246 1.58 6.91 11.08
CA GLY A 246 1.93 6.71 12.49
C GLY A 246 0.85 7.09 13.51
N ASP A 247 -0.26 7.72 13.07
CA ASP A 247 -1.41 8.01 13.93
C ASP A 247 -2.51 6.93 13.89
N GLY A 248 -2.24 5.81 13.19
CA GLY A 248 -3.19 4.70 13.04
C GLY A 248 -4.17 4.90 11.88
N THR A 249 -4.00 5.94 11.06
CA THR A 249 -4.79 6.09 9.83
C THR A 249 -4.26 5.18 8.73
N LEU A 250 -5.13 4.36 8.16
CA LEU A 250 -4.93 3.71 6.87
C LEU A 250 -5.58 4.57 5.78
N GLN A 251 -4.84 4.95 4.75
CA GLN A 251 -5.37 5.65 3.57
C GLN A 251 -5.17 4.79 2.31
N VAL A 252 -6.18 4.76 1.44
CA VAL A 252 -6.09 4.05 0.16
C VAL A 252 -5.56 4.97 -0.94
N ILE A 253 -4.60 4.48 -1.72
CA ILE A 253 -4.00 5.15 -2.89
C ILE A 253 -3.98 4.18 -4.06
N GLY A 254 -4.09 4.68 -5.30
CA GLY A 254 -4.11 3.84 -6.51
C GLY A 254 -5.51 3.61 -7.10
N LYS A 255 -5.61 2.61 -7.99
CA LYS A 255 -6.73 2.45 -8.93
C LYS A 255 -7.84 1.50 -8.49
N GLY A 256 -7.52 0.52 -7.65
CA GLY A 256 -8.44 -0.52 -7.21
C GLY A 256 -8.98 -0.23 -5.81
N THR A 257 -9.20 -1.29 -5.05
CA THR A 257 -9.76 -1.20 -3.70
C THR A 257 -8.87 -1.86 -2.66
N VAL A 258 -9.05 -1.42 -1.41
CA VAL A 258 -8.61 -2.14 -0.22
C VAL A 258 -9.85 -2.67 0.49
N THR A 259 -9.93 -3.99 0.61
CA THR A 259 -10.96 -4.67 1.40
C THR A 259 -10.44 -4.93 2.80
N ILE A 260 -11.17 -4.44 3.81
CA ILE A 260 -10.91 -4.70 5.22
C ILE A 260 -11.92 -5.73 5.72
N LEU A 261 -11.43 -6.84 6.24
CA LEU A 261 -12.18 -7.83 7.00
C LEU A 261 -11.87 -7.64 8.48
N ASP A 262 -12.83 -7.07 9.20
CA ASP A 262 -12.72 -6.78 10.62
C ASP A 262 -13.45 -7.86 11.44
N SER A 263 -12.67 -8.62 12.18
CA SER A 263 -13.09 -9.72 13.05
C SER A 263 -13.34 -9.30 14.51
N SER A 264 -13.27 -8.01 14.85
CA SER A 264 -13.46 -7.52 16.24
C SER A 264 -14.77 -7.95 16.87
N GLU A 265 -15.82 -8.10 16.07
CA GLU A 265 -17.16 -8.50 16.52
C GLU A 265 -17.54 -9.91 16.04
N LEU A 266 -16.57 -10.72 15.62
CA LEU A 266 -16.80 -12.09 15.20
C LEU A 266 -17.47 -12.86 16.34
N CYS A 267 -18.70 -13.31 16.11
CA CYS A 267 -19.51 -13.98 17.15
C CYS A 267 -19.42 -15.50 17.07
N TYR A 268 -18.96 -16.03 15.93
CA TYR A 268 -18.87 -17.47 15.71
C TYR A 268 -17.89 -17.83 14.59
N THR A 269 -17.13 -18.91 14.79
CA THR A 269 -16.46 -19.65 13.71
C THR A 269 -16.50 -21.14 14.01
N ASN A 270 -16.69 -21.98 12.98
CA ASN A 270 -16.58 -23.44 13.10
C ASN A 270 -15.16 -23.97 12.83
N HIS A 271 -14.15 -23.09 12.64
CA HIS A 271 -12.80 -23.44 12.21
C HIS A 271 -12.14 -24.61 12.97
N THR A 272 -12.31 -24.67 14.29
CA THR A 272 -11.73 -25.73 15.14
C THR A 272 -12.58 -27.01 15.20
N LYS A 273 -13.79 -27.00 14.61
CA LYS A 273 -14.80 -28.06 14.74
C LYS A 273 -15.00 -28.89 13.47
N VAL A 274 -14.51 -28.43 12.33
CA VAL A 274 -14.69 -29.09 11.02
C VAL A 274 -13.35 -29.53 10.45
N GLY A 275 -13.33 -30.42 9.45
CA GLY A 275 -12.13 -30.86 8.72
C GLY A 275 -11.41 -29.75 7.97
N ALA A 276 -10.29 -30.07 7.32
CA ALA A 276 -9.51 -29.05 6.61
C ALA A 276 -10.21 -28.55 5.33
N THR A 277 -10.89 -29.46 4.63
CA THR A 277 -11.62 -29.22 3.37
C THR A 277 -13.08 -28.84 3.57
N ASP A 278 -13.59 -28.93 4.81
CA ASP A 278 -14.98 -28.64 5.10
C ASP A 278 -15.23 -27.12 5.07
N PRO A 279 -16.42 -26.67 4.61
CA PRO A 279 -16.76 -25.25 4.58
C PRO A 279 -16.73 -24.59 5.96
N LEU A 280 -16.18 -23.38 5.99
CA LEU A 280 -16.17 -22.53 7.18
C LEU A 280 -17.43 -21.70 7.28
N SER A 281 -17.97 -21.62 8.49
CA SER A 281 -19.00 -20.66 8.89
C SER A 281 -18.35 -19.57 9.71
N ILE A 282 -18.58 -18.31 9.34
CA ILE A 282 -18.06 -17.13 10.06
C ILE A 282 -19.24 -16.20 10.33
N GLY A 283 -19.50 -15.90 11.60
CA GLY A 283 -20.62 -15.07 12.05
C GLY A 283 -20.15 -13.67 12.43
N ASN A 284 -20.87 -12.65 11.94
CA ASN A 284 -20.66 -11.23 12.28
C ASN A 284 -19.25 -10.69 11.91
N LEU A 285 -18.75 -11.07 10.73
CA LEU A 285 -17.56 -10.47 10.14
C LEU A 285 -17.92 -9.13 9.48
N ARG A 286 -17.24 -8.04 9.85
CA ARG A 286 -17.45 -6.73 9.24
C ARG A 286 -16.59 -6.59 8.00
N LEU A 287 -17.18 -6.05 6.93
CA LEU A 287 -16.50 -5.83 5.66
C LEU A 287 -16.59 -4.37 5.27
N HIS A 288 -15.44 -3.79 4.94
CA HIS A 288 -15.36 -2.45 4.35
C HIS A 288 -14.56 -2.55 3.05
N ILE A 289 -15.04 -1.88 2.00
CA ILE A 289 -14.30 -1.73 0.74
C ILE A 289 -14.02 -0.26 0.58
N LEU A 290 -12.74 0.09 0.53
CA LEU A 290 -12.25 1.45 0.46
C LEU A 290 -11.62 1.69 -0.91
N SER A 291 -11.92 2.84 -1.50
CA SER A 291 -11.37 3.28 -2.77
C SER A 291 -10.36 4.40 -2.56
N HIS A 292 -9.71 4.86 -3.63
CA HIS A 292 -8.76 5.95 -3.59
C HIS A 292 -9.21 7.12 -2.69
N SER A 293 -8.30 7.63 -1.85
CA SER A 293 -8.51 8.69 -0.86
C SER A 293 -9.34 8.33 0.38
N ASP A 294 -10.11 7.24 0.36
CA ASP A 294 -10.82 6.79 1.56
C ASP A 294 -9.83 6.39 2.66
N ARG A 295 -10.26 6.57 3.90
CA ARG A 295 -9.46 6.28 5.08
C ARG A 295 -10.15 5.28 5.98
N TYR A 296 -9.36 4.62 6.82
CA TYR A 296 -9.82 3.76 7.89
C TYR A 296 -9.02 4.07 9.15
N ASP A 297 -9.70 4.38 10.24
CA ASP A 297 -9.09 4.55 11.55
C ASP A 297 -8.87 3.16 12.16
N PHE A 298 -7.61 2.72 12.20
CA PHE A 298 -7.24 1.38 12.63
C PHE A 298 -7.53 1.14 14.13
N HIS A 299 -7.49 2.18 14.95
CA HIS A 299 -7.75 2.09 16.39
C HIS A 299 -9.25 2.08 16.69
N ARG A 300 -10.03 2.93 16.01
CA ARG A 300 -11.49 3.00 16.17
C ARG A 300 -12.23 1.92 15.38
N ARG A 301 -11.55 1.29 14.41
CA ARG A 301 -12.12 0.32 13.46
C ARG A 301 -13.28 0.89 12.66
N LEU A 302 -13.11 2.11 12.14
CA LEU A 302 -14.15 2.82 11.39
C LEU A 302 -13.62 3.38 10.07
N PRO A 303 -14.36 3.22 8.96
CA PRO A 303 -14.04 3.90 7.72
C PRO A 303 -14.41 5.39 7.80
N VAL A 304 -13.64 6.20 7.09
CA VAL A 304 -13.87 7.62 6.85
C VAL A 304 -13.83 7.83 5.34
N PHE A 305 -15.01 8.02 4.76
CA PHE A 305 -15.17 8.14 3.30
C PHE A 305 -14.94 9.57 2.82
N SER A 306 -14.22 9.67 1.71
CA SER A 306 -13.93 10.93 1.03
C SER A 306 -15.22 11.50 0.46
N GLY A 307 -15.67 12.67 0.94
CA GLY A 307 -16.82 13.38 0.34
C GLY A 307 -18.21 13.05 0.88
N CYS A 308 -18.33 12.37 2.03
CA CYS A 308 -19.64 12.11 2.64
C CYS A 308 -20.01 13.16 3.71
N SER A 309 -20.77 14.19 3.31
CA SER A 309 -21.87 14.68 4.14
C SER A 309 -23.03 13.71 3.92
N ILE A 310 -23.41 12.95 4.95
CA ILE A 310 -24.52 12.01 4.86
C ILE A 310 -25.80 12.81 4.53
N ALA A 311 -26.49 12.44 3.45
CA ALA A 311 -27.85 12.91 3.14
C ALA A 311 -28.90 12.13 3.93
#